data_AF-A0A098ME86-F1
#
_entry.id   AF-A0A098ME86-F1
#
_cell.length_a   1.000
_cell.length_b   1.000
_cell.length_c   1.000
_cell.angle_alpha   90.00
_cell.angle_beta   90.00
_cell.angle_gamma   90.00
#
_symmetry.space_group_name_H-M   'P 1'
#
loop_
_entity.id
_entity.type
_entity.pdbx_description
1 polymer ?
#
loop_
_entity_poly.entity_id
_entity_poly.type
_entity_poly.pdbx_seq_one_letter_code
_entity_poly.pdbx_strand_id
1 'polypeptide(L)'
;MDNNHEESLFAVQRRSGDIRTTVYWELSSTKDIAETSADIQRVDQRDIAEAAAMLRNGGTVAFPTETVYGLGADARNTGAVEAVFAAKGRPSDNPLIVHIADLDALDELVTEVHPVAVALMEAYWPGPLTLVLPLRPGVLSPLVSAGLDTVGVRIPDHPVARALIRASGCPVAAPSANRSGRPSPTLASHVLEDLSGYIGGVLDGGAAGVGLESTVVQVQPDGSVSILRPGGITAEQLSAVSGAGTVDNTSAEALDFTPKSAAPVSPGTADLNAADGEFPASAATDKNPAPRAPGMKYTHYAPRGWLGVVDGSSPLRVAERAASLLQAAQLNGEITGLLLFDEHIALYPAAPAACVTSLGSLDSPEEAARSLYAALRRFDEAGATYILAEACPVTGLGAAIMNRLMKAAGGTLIDAG
;
A
#
# COMPACT_ATOMS: atom_id res chain seq x y z
N MET A 1 19.45 -9.83 30.77
CA MET A 1 18.17 -9.13 30.98
C MET A 1 18.01 -8.22 29.76
N ASP A 2 16.80 -8.18 29.20
CA ASP A 2 16.41 -7.43 27.97
C ASP A 2 16.35 -8.22 26.65
N ASN A 3 15.66 -9.37 26.67
CA ASN A 3 15.05 -9.99 25.47
C ASN A 3 13.50 -9.98 25.53
N ASN A 4 12.92 -9.07 26.32
CA ASN A 4 11.50 -9.10 26.72
C ASN A 4 10.62 -8.00 26.11
N HIS A 5 11.08 -7.24 25.12
CA HIS A 5 10.29 -6.12 24.55
C HIS A 5 9.56 -6.46 23.24
N GLU A 6 10.10 -7.30 22.37
CA GLU A 6 9.39 -7.73 21.15
C GLU A 6 8.29 -8.76 21.45
N GLU A 7 8.52 -9.73 22.33
CA GLU A 7 7.45 -10.61 22.80
C GLU A 7 6.36 -9.85 23.57
N SER A 8 6.69 -8.72 24.21
CA SER A 8 5.75 -7.95 25.04
C SER A 8 4.62 -7.31 24.24
N LEU A 9 4.90 -6.72 23.06
CA LEU A 9 3.86 -6.10 22.22
C LEU A 9 2.88 -7.14 21.65
N PHE A 10 3.39 -8.31 21.24
CA PHE A 10 2.55 -9.40 20.74
C PHE A 10 1.84 -10.18 21.87
N ALA A 11 2.44 -10.28 23.06
CA ALA A 11 1.85 -10.96 24.22
C ALA A 11 0.70 -10.18 24.85
N VAL A 12 0.68 -8.84 24.73
CA VAL A 12 -0.46 -8.01 25.15
C VAL A 12 -1.72 -8.38 24.35
N GLN A 13 -1.57 -8.74 23.08
CA GLN A 13 -2.69 -9.07 22.19
C GLN A 13 -3.35 -10.42 22.51
N ARG A 14 -2.63 -11.38 23.09
CA ARG A 14 -3.24 -12.62 23.62
C ARG A 14 -4.06 -12.38 24.91
N ARG A 15 -3.88 -11.25 25.59
CA ARG A 15 -4.44 -11.00 26.93
C ARG A 15 -5.64 -10.06 26.98
N SER A 16 -6.00 -9.39 25.87
CA SER A 16 -7.07 -8.37 25.89
C SER A 16 -8.45 -8.81 25.39
N GLY A 17 -8.67 -10.12 25.16
CA GLY A 17 -10.01 -10.68 24.92
C GLY A 17 -10.11 -11.52 23.64
N ASP A 18 -10.82 -12.65 23.76
CA ASP A 18 -11.40 -13.64 22.82
C ASP A 18 -11.18 -13.62 21.28
N ILE A 19 -10.22 -12.90 20.71
CA ILE A 19 -9.88 -13.01 19.28
C ILE A 19 -8.99 -14.23 19.09
N ARG A 20 -9.58 -15.43 19.17
CA ARG A 20 -8.93 -16.66 18.68
C ARG A 20 -9.27 -16.94 17.22
N THR A 21 -10.27 -16.26 16.67
CA THR A 21 -10.78 -16.49 15.31
C THR A 21 -11.10 -15.16 14.63
N THR A 22 -10.44 -14.89 13.51
CA THR A 22 -10.83 -13.82 12.58
C THR A 22 -12.11 -14.25 11.86
N VAL A 23 -13.16 -13.44 11.95
CA VAL A 23 -14.43 -13.70 11.26
C VAL A 23 -14.26 -13.44 9.77
N TYR A 24 -14.86 -14.29 8.93
CA TYR A 24 -14.84 -14.14 7.48
C TYR A 24 -16.26 -14.00 6.94
N TRP A 25 -16.53 -12.90 6.26
CA TRP A 25 -17.79 -12.68 5.55
C TRP A 25 -17.51 -12.66 4.06
N GLU A 26 -18.08 -13.60 3.33
CA GLU A 26 -17.96 -13.69 1.87
C GLU A 26 -19.20 -13.09 1.22
N LEU A 27 -19.05 -11.97 0.53
CA LEU A 27 -20.18 -11.28 -0.08
C LEU A 27 -20.58 -11.95 -1.39
N SER A 28 -21.89 -12.09 -1.58
CA SER A 28 -22.50 -12.81 -2.70
C SER A 28 -22.65 -11.96 -3.96
N SER A 29 -22.89 -10.66 -3.82
CA SER A 29 -23.09 -9.71 -4.93
C SER A 29 -21.86 -9.48 -5.82
N THR A 30 -20.68 -9.97 -5.45
CA THR A 30 -19.42 -9.78 -6.18
C THR A 30 -19.03 -10.99 -7.04
N LYS A 31 -19.77 -12.11 -6.96
CA LYS A 31 -19.51 -13.32 -7.75
C LYS A 31 -20.22 -13.37 -9.11
N ASP A 32 -21.33 -12.63 -9.27
CA ASP A 32 -22.07 -12.57 -10.54
C ASP A 32 -21.56 -11.39 -11.39
N ILE A 33 -20.43 -11.59 -12.06
CA ILE A 33 -19.83 -10.63 -13.00
C ILE A 33 -20.63 -10.66 -14.32
N ALA A 34 -21.81 -10.08 -14.31
CA ALA A 34 -22.51 -9.66 -15.53
C ALA A 34 -23.52 -8.56 -15.19
N GLU A 35 -23.07 -7.31 -15.37
CA GLU A 35 -23.87 -6.09 -15.51
C GLU A 35 -24.64 -5.55 -14.29
N THR A 36 -24.37 -4.26 -14.03
CA THR A 36 -25.14 -3.25 -13.27
C THR A 36 -25.11 -3.21 -11.72
N SER A 37 -24.50 -2.11 -11.25
CA SER A 37 -24.80 -1.28 -10.06
C SER A 37 -25.46 -1.87 -8.81
N ALA A 38 -24.77 -1.65 -7.69
CA ALA A 38 -25.28 -1.09 -6.42
C ALA A 38 -26.30 -1.87 -5.56
N ASP A 39 -26.84 -3.01 -6.01
CA ASP A 39 -27.76 -3.77 -5.16
C ASP A 39 -27.00 -4.77 -4.27
N ILE A 40 -26.51 -4.26 -3.14
CA ILE A 40 -26.05 -5.09 -2.02
C ILE A 40 -27.22 -5.98 -1.59
N GLN A 41 -27.10 -7.28 -1.83
CA GLN A 41 -28.15 -8.26 -1.50
C GLN A 41 -28.45 -8.26 0.00
N ARG A 42 -29.64 -8.73 0.40
CA ARG A 42 -30.03 -8.75 1.84
C ARG A 42 -29.06 -9.53 2.73
N VAL A 43 -28.44 -10.59 2.20
CA VAL A 43 -27.43 -11.37 2.94
C VAL A 43 -26.18 -10.51 3.17
N ASP A 44 -25.68 -9.88 2.10
CA ASP A 44 -24.54 -8.96 2.18
C ASP A 44 -24.82 -7.78 3.14
N GLN A 45 -26.06 -7.26 3.19
CA GLN A 45 -26.44 -6.22 4.15
C GLN A 45 -26.32 -6.68 5.61
N ARG A 46 -26.66 -7.94 5.90
CA ARG A 46 -26.52 -8.51 7.25
C ARG A 46 -25.04 -8.62 7.63
N ASP A 47 -24.22 -9.14 6.74
CA ASP A 47 -22.79 -9.34 6.97
C ASP A 47 -22.06 -8.00 7.14
N ILE A 48 -22.40 -7.02 6.29
CA ILE A 48 -21.90 -5.64 6.43
C ILE A 48 -22.38 -5.03 7.76
N ALA A 49 -23.62 -5.26 8.20
CA ALA A 49 -24.11 -4.75 9.46
C ALA A 49 -23.40 -5.37 10.68
N GLU A 50 -23.04 -6.65 10.60
CA GLU A 50 -22.26 -7.34 11.64
C GLU A 50 -20.82 -6.79 11.72
N ALA A 51 -20.15 -6.67 10.57
CA ALA A 51 -18.84 -6.04 10.48
C ALA A 51 -18.85 -4.57 10.95
N ALA A 52 -19.90 -3.82 10.61
CA ALA A 52 -20.11 -2.46 11.10
C ALA A 52 -20.29 -2.40 12.62
N ALA A 53 -21.02 -3.35 13.21
CA ALA A 53 -21.15 -3.47 14.66
C ALA A 53 -19.80 -3.78 15.32
N MET A 54 -18.96 -4.60 14.69
CA MET A 54 -17.61 -4.87 15.16
C MET A 54 -16.77 -3.59 15.21
N LEU A 55 -16.78 -2.76 14.17
CA LEU A 55 -16.09 -1.47 14.16
C LEU A 55 -16.62 -0.53 15.27
N ARG A 56 -17.95 -0.41 15.42
CA ARG A 56 -18.57 0.42 16.47
C ARG A 56 -18.15 0.01 17.88
N ASN A 57 -17.98 -1.28 18.10
CA ASN A 57 -17.61 -1.85 19.39
C ASN A 57 -16.09 -1.84 19.63
N GLY A 58 -15.31 -1.15 18.79
CA GLY A 58 -13.86 -1.01 18.94
C GLY A 58 -13.04 -2.18 18.39
N GLY A 59 -13.65 -3.06 17.60
CA GLY A 59 -12.94 -4.12 16.87
C GLY A 59 -12.31 -3.63 15.57
N THR A 60 -11.60 -4.53 14.90
CA THR A 60 -10.93 -4.26 13.61
C THR A 60 -11.53 -5.10 12.49
N VAL A 61 -11.75 -4.48 11.33
CA VAL A 61 -12.30 -5.16 10.15
C VAL A 61 -11.46 -4.80 8.93
N ALA A 62 -10.98 -5.81 8.21
CA ALA A 62 -10.42 -5.61 6.89
C ALA A 62 -11.53 -5.59 5.84
N PHE A 63 -11.48 -4.66 4.89
CA PHE A 63 -12.51 -4.48 3.86
C PHE A 63 -11.91 -4.02 2.53
N PRO A 64 -12.54 -4.36 1.39
CA PRO A 64 -12.08 -3.96 0.06
C PRO A 64 -12.33 -2.47 -0.17
N THR A 65 -11.43 -1.85 -0.95
CA THR A 65 -11.67 -0.57 -1.62
C THR A 65 -11.38 -0.74 -3.10
N GLU A 66 -11.65 0.28 -3.91
CA GLU A 66 -11.18 0.34 -5.29
C GLU A 66 -9.65 0.41 -5.39
N THR A 67 -8.93 0.71 -4.32
CA THR A 67 -7.45 0.77 -4.33
C THR A 67 -6.81 -0.54 -3.89
N VAL A 68 -6.86 -0.81 -2.58
CA VAL A 68 -6.34 -2.00 -1.90
C VAL A 68 -7.27 -2.32 -0.73
N TYR A 69 -7.17 -3.51 -0.14
CA TYR A 69 -7.87 -3.81 1.12
C TYR A 69 -7.31 -2.93 2.25
N GLY A 70 -8.20 -2.34 3.05
CA GLY A 70 -7.87 -1.54 4.22
C GLY A 70 -8.19 -2.26 5.53
N LEU A 71 -7.37 -2.10 6.57
CA LEU A 71 -7.64 -2.60 7.92
C LEU A 71 -8.23 -1.46 8.76
N GLY A 72 -9.55 -1.46 8.93
CA GLY A 72 -10.30 -0.40 9.59
C GLY A 72 -10.48 -0.57 11.09
N ALA A 73 -10.53 0.57 11.78
CA ALA A 73 -11.03 0.77 13.13
C ALA A 73 -11.76 2.12 13.23
N ASP A 74 -12.64 2.31 14.23
CA ASP A 74 -13.21 3.63 14.52
C ASP A 74 -12.07 4.62 14.85
N ALA A 75 -11.91 5.66 14.01
CA ALA A 75 -10.84 6.65 14.10
C ALA A 75 -10.89 7.48 15.39
N ARG A 76 -12.02 7.48 16.11
CA ARG A 76 -12.22 8.19 17.38
C ARG A 76 -11.82 7.33 18.58
N ASN A 77 -11.76 6.01 18.41
CA ASN A 77 -11.46 5.08 19.48
C ASN A 77 -9.97 4.73 19.50
N THR A 78 -9.23 5.31 20.45
CA THR A 78 -7.78 5.08 20.58
C THR A 78 -7.42 3.60 20.73
N GLY A 79 -8.14 2.82 21.54
CA GLY A 79 -7.83 1.39 21.71
C GLY A 79 -8.04 0.58 20.43
N ALA A 80 -9.04 0.95 19.62
CA ALA A 80 -9.26 0.31 18.32
C ALA A 80 -8.16 0.68 17.30
N VAL A 81 -7.70 1.93 17.31
CA VAL A 81 -6.58 2.39 16.48
C VAL A 81 -5.26 1.73 16.91
N GLU A 82 -5.00 1.58 18.20
CA GLU A 82 -3.86 0.81 18.73
C GLU A 82 -3.87 -0.63 18.22
N ALA A 83 -5.03 -1.28 18.18
CA ALA A 83 -5.17 -2.64 17.64
C ALA A 83 -4.80 -2.73 16.15
N VAL A 84 -5.05 -1.69 15.35
CA VAL A 84 -4.60 -1.61 13.95
C VAL A 84 -3.07 -1.57 13.86
N PHE A 85 -2.41 -0.73 14.66
CA PHE A 85 -0.95 -0.65 14.70
C PHE A 85 -0.33 -1.98 15.16
N ALA A 86 -0.89 -2.57 16.23
CA ALA A 86 -0.43 -3.84 16.80
C ALA A 86 -0.55 -5.00 15.80
N ALA A 87 -1.72 -5.19 15.18
CA ALA A 87 -1.94 -6.25 14.20
C ALA A 87 -0.96 -6.18 13.02
N LYS A 88 -0.59 -4.97 12.60
CA LYS A 88 0.32 -4.76 11.47
C LYS A 88 1.79 -4.81 11.86
N GLY A 89 2.14 -4.67 13.14
CA GLY A 89 3.51 -4.38 13.58
C GLY A 89 4.01 -3.04 13.01
N ARG A 90 3.12 -2.03 12.96
CA ARG A 90 3.39 -0.74 12.33
C ARG A 90 3.85 0.28 13.39
N PRO A 91 4.90 1.09 13.11
CA PRO A 91 5.27 2.23 13.95
C PRO A 91 4.12 3.25 14.11
N SER A 92 3.91 3.76 15.32
CA SER A 92 2.85 4.72 15.65
C SER A 92 3.13 6.15 15.16
N ASP A 93 4.35 6.44 14.68
CA ASP A 93 4.74 7.73 14.12
C ASP A 93 4.27 7.91 12.66
N ASN A 94 3.58 6.92 12.09
CA ASN A 94 3.13 6.93 10.70
C ASN A 94 1.60 7.12 10.62
N PRO A 95 1.10 8.29 10.19
CA PRO A 95 -0.32 8.63 10.25
C PRO A 95 -1.19 7.67 9.42
N LEU A 96 -2.48 7.61 9.74
CA LEU A 96 -3.49 6.79 9.08
C LEU A 96 -4.41 7.66 8.22
N ILE A 97 -4.96 7.07 7.15
CA ILE A 97 -5.99 7.72 6.34
C ILE A 97 -7.35 7.40 6.94
N VAL A 98 -8.16 8.43 7.15
CA VAL A 98 -9.54 8.33 7.61
C VAL A 98 -10.46 8.23 6.40
N HIS A 99 -11.29 7.20 6.39
CA HIS A 99 -12.31 6.96 5.40
C HIS A 99 -13.67 7.40 5.94
N ILE A 100 -14.37 8.21 5.16
CA ILE A 100 -15.76 8.62 5.38
C ILE A 100 -16.62 8.18 4.20
N ALA A 101 -17.94 8.04 4.39
CA ALA A 101 -18.82 7.57 3.32
C ALA A 101 -19.51 8.70 2.52
N ASP A 102 -19.69 9.84 3.18
CA ASP A 102 -20.47 10.98 2.74
C ASP A 102 -19.77 12.27 3.16
N LEU A 103 -19.94 13.33 2.36
CA LEU A 103 -19.20 14.59 2.52
C LEU A 103 -19.55 15.32 3.84
N ASP A 104 -20.78 15.19 4.33
CA ASP A 104 -21.25 15.83 5.56
C ASP A 104 -20.40 15.45 6.79
N ALA A 105 -19.82 14.24 6.79
CA ALA A 105 -18.95 13.79 7.87
C ALA A 105 -17.59 14.51 7.90
N LEU A 106 -17.21 15.22 6.82
CA LEU A 106 -15.95 15.94 6.73
C LEU A 106 -15.91 17.13 7.70
N ASP A 107 -17.01 17.87 7.84
CA ASP A 107 -17.08 19.09 8.67
C ASP A 107 -16.83 18.80 10.16
N GLU A 108 -17.16 17.58 10.60
CA GLU A 108 -16.86 17.10 11.95
C GLU A 108 -15.36 16.87 12.16
N LEU A 109 -14.61 16.58 11.11
CA LEU A 109 -13.20 16.18 11.16
C LEU A 109 -12.21 17.33 10.94
N VAL A 110 -12.54 18.30 10.09
CA VAL A 110 -11.57 19.32 9.65
C VAL A 110 -12.01 20.74 10.04
N THR A 111 -11.06 21.67 10.14
CA THR A 111 -11.36 23.07 10.47
C THR A 111 -11.61 23.94 9.24
N GLU A 112 -10.93 23.65 8.13
CA GLU A 112 -11.00 24.42 6.90
C GLU A 112 -10.69 23.53 5.68
N VAL A 113 -11.25 23.90 4.53
CA VAL A 113 -11.01 23.25 3.25
C VAL A 113 -10.73 24.32 2.20
N HIS A 114 -9.55 24.26 1.58
CA HIS A 114 -9.16 25.21 0.54
C HIS A 114 -10.06 25.05 -0.71
N PRO A 115 -10.42 26.12 -1.46
CA PRO A 115 -11.26 26.02 -2.67
C PRO A 115 -10.74 25.03 -3.73
N VAL A 116 -9.41 24.98 -3.93
CA VAL A 116 -8.79 23.97 -4.82
C VAL A 116 -8.99 22.55 -4.28
N ALA A 117 -8.95 22.35 -2.96
CA ALA A 117 -9.24 21.05 -2.37
C ALA A 117 -10.72 20.67 -2.60
N VAL A 118 -11.66 21.62 -2.50
CA VAL A 118 -13.08 21.40 -2.84
C VAL A 118 -13.24 20.96 -4.30
N ALA A 119 -12.59 21.65 -5.24
CA ALA A 119 -12.64 21.28 -6.66
C ALA A 119 -12.07 19.86 -6.91
N LEU A 120 -11.00 19.49 -6.21
CA LEU A 120 -10.45 18.13 -6.26
C LEU A 120 -11.39 17.08 -5.65
N MET A 121 -12.11 17.41 -4.57
CA MET A 121 -13.14 16.54 -4.00
C MET A 121 -14.29 16.33 -5.00
N GLU A 122 -14.80 17.40 -5.62
CA GLU A 122 -15.88 17.31 -6.62
C GLU A 122 -15.48 16.46 -7.83
N ALA A 123 -14.22 16.51 -8.23
CA ALA A 123 -13.71 15.75 -9.37
C ALA A 123 -13.41 14.28 -9.06
N TYR A 124 -12.93 13.97 -7.86
CA TYR A 124 -12.31 12.66 -7.55
C TYR A 124 -12.85 11.96 -6.31
N TRP A 125 -13.85 12.51 -5.61
CA TRP A 125 -14.59 11.82 -4.55
C TRP A 125 -16.02 11.46 -4.98
N PRO A 126 -16.48 10.22 -4.70
CA PRO A 126 -15.72 9.06 -4.23
C PRO A 126 -14.60 8.67 -5.20
N GLY A 127 -13.46 8.21 -4.69
CA GLY A 127 -12.37 7.75 -5.55
C GLY A 127 -10.99 7.67 -4.89
N PRO A 128 -9.94 7.38 -5.69
CA PRO A 128 -8.59 7.11 -5.22
C PRO A 128 -7.79 8.38 -4.89
N LEU A 129 -8.44 9.42 -4.39
CA LEU A 129 -7.81 10.64 -3.91
C LEU A 129 -7.90 10.76 -2.38
N THR A 130 -6.78 11.05 -1.74
CA THR A 130 -6.70 11.41 -0.33
C THR A 130 -6.20 12.84 -0.19
N LEU A 131 -6.91 13.65 0.59
CA LEU A 131 -6.55 15.03 0.89
C LEU A 131 -6.04 15.13 2.33
N VAL A 132 -4.84 15.70 2.50
CA VAL A 132 -4.32 16.07 3.81
C VAL A 132 -4.87 17.44 4.19
N LEU A 133 -5.69 17.48 5.23
CA LEU A 133 -6.49 18.65 5.63
C LEU A 133 -6.21 19.02 7.10
N PRO A 134 -6.36 20.30 7.48
CA PRO A 134 -6.27 20.73 8.88
C PRO A 134 -7.27 20.03 9.79
N LEU A 135 -6.77 19.32 10.80
CA LEU A 135 -7.54 18.49 11.72
C LEU A 135 -8.20 19.34 12.81
N ARG A 136 -9.49 19.12 13.05
CA ARG A 136 -10.19 19.68 14.21
C ARG A 136 -9.65 19.05 15.51
N PRO A 137 -9.18 19.84 16.49
CA PRO A 137 -8.58 19.28 17.71
C PRO A 137 -9.57 18.41 18.50
N GLY A 138 -9.09 17.24 18.95
CA GLY A 138 -9.81 16.36 19.87
C GLY A 138 -10.94 15.51 19.27
N VAL A 139 -11.15 15.54 17.95
CA VAL A 139 -12.22 14.74 17.32
C VAL A 139 -11.79 13.34 16.88
N LEU A 140 -10.49 13.10 16.75
CA LEU A 140 -9.90 11.80 16.42
C LEU A 140 -8.91 11.36 17.50
N SER A 141 -8.61 10.06 17.52
CA SER A 141 -7.47 9.56 18.30
C SER A 141 -6.17 10.22 17.81
N PRO A 142 -5.27 10.65 18.71
CA PRO A 142 -3.99 11.27 18.32
C PRO A 142 -3.09 10.31 17.53
N LEU A 143 -3.31 8.99 17.63
CA LEU A 143 -2.60 7.98 16.86
C LEU A 143 -2.97 7.99 15.37
N VAL A 144 -4.13 8.54 15.01
CA VAL A 144 -4.55 8.66 13.60
C VAL A 144 -3.68 9.68 12.88
N SER A 145 -3.45 10.85 13.48
CA SER A 145 -2.60 11.89 12.89
C SER A 145 -1.12 11.76 13.24
N ALA A 146 -0.74 10.74 14.05
CA ALA A 146 0.59 10.63 14.64
C ALA A 146 1.02 11.94 15.38
N GLY A 147 0.06 12.60 16.03
CA GLY A 147 0.27 13.88 16.73
C GLY A 147 0.35 15.12 15.83
N LEU A 148 0.15 14.99 14.52
CA LEU A 148 0.09 16.12 13.59
C LEU A 148 -1.24 16.89 13.73
N ASP A 149 -1.21 18.14 13.29
CA ASP A 149 -2.35 19.06 13.16
C ASP A 149 -3.16 18.86 11.87
N THR A 150 -2.82 17.81 11.10
CA THR A 150 -3.46 17.47 9.84
C THR A 150 -3.87 16.01 9.81
N VAL A 151 -4.86 15.69 8.96
CA VAL A 151 -5.35 14.33 8.74
C VAL A 151 -5.57 14.06 7.26
N GLY A 152 -5.17 12.88 6.79
CA GLY A 152 -5.52 12.41 5.45
C GLY A 152 -6.95 11.87 5.44
N VAL A 153 -7.83 12.44 4.62
CA VAL A 153 -9.23 12.02 4.49
C VAL A 153 -9.52 11.54 3.06
N ARG A 154 -10.42 10.57 2.92
CA ARG A 154 -10.88 10.03 1.63
C ARG A 154 -12.31 9.50 1.71
N ILE A 155 -13.05 9.62 0.60
CA ILE A 155 -14.28 8.85 0.36
C ILE A 155 -13.94 7.74 -0.64
N PRO A 156 -13.89 6.45 -0.24
CA PRO A 156 -13.55 5.36 -1.16
C PRO A 156 -14.68 5.12 -2.17
N ASP A 157 -14.33 4.92 -3.45
CA ASP A 157 -15.29 4.52 -4.49
C ASP A 157 -15.50 3.00 -4.53
N HIS A 158 -15.92 2.43 -3.40
CA HIS A 158 -16.25 1.02 -3.32
C HIS A 158 -17.57 0.83 -2.58
N PRO A 159 -18.61 0.21 -3.20
CA PRO A 159 -19.93 0.06 -2.59
C PRO A 159 -19.88 -0.58 -1.20
N VAL A 160 -19.10 -1.66 -1.04
CA VAL A 160 -18.93 -2.35 0.25
C VAL A 160 -18.27 -1.46 1.30
N ALA A 161 -17.23 -0.70 0.93
CA ALA A 161 -16.55 0.20 1.86
C ALA A 161 -17.50 1.31 2.35
N ARG A 162 -18.21 1.96 1.41
CA ARG A 162 -19.17 3.02 1.75
C ARG A 162 -20.32 2.48 2.59
N ALA A 163 -20.85 1.30 2.26
CA ALA A 163 -21.91 0.66 3.03
C ALA A 163 -21.45 0.31 4.46
N LEU A 164 -20.24 -0.25 4.61
CA LEU A 164 -19.65 -0.53 5.91
C LEU A 164 -19.49 0.74 6.76
N ILE A 165 -18.91 1.80 6.19
CA ILE A 165 -18.66 3.07 6.89
C ILE A 165 -19.99 3.76 7.28
N ARG A 166 -20.99 3.74 6.40
CA ARG A 166 -22.34 4.25 6.74
C ARG A 166 -22.97 3.44 7.86
N ALA A 167 -22.96 2.13 7.72
CA ALA A 167 -23.55 1.24 8.70
C ALA A 167 -22.84 1.36 10.04
N SER A 168 -21.52 1.59 10.07
CA SER A 168 -20.75 1.76 11.31
C SER A 168 -21.06 3.08 12.00
N GLY A 169 -21.43 4.13 11.28
CA GLY A 169 -21.69 5.44 11.89
C GLY A 169 -20.42 6.03 12.54
N CYS A 170 -19.25 5.66 12.03
CA CYS A 170 -17.97 6.18 12.48
C CYS A 170 -17.03 6.46 11.31
N PRO A 171 -16.17 7.50 11.41
CA PRO A 171 -15.03 7.64 10.51
C PRO A 171 -14.07 6.47 10.74
N VAL A 172 -13.61 5.82 9.67
CA VAL A 172 -12.80 4.60 9.76
C VAL A 172 -11.35 4.90 9.42
N ALA A 173 -10.45 4.81 10.40
CA ALA A 173 -9.01 4.89 10.16
C ALA A 173 -8.54 3.56 9.58
N ALA A 174 -8.03 3.57 8.35
CA ALA A 174 -7.65 2.34 7.65
C ALA A 174 -6.38 2.50 6.80
N PRO A 175 -5.21 1.99 7.26
CA PRO A 175 -4.10 1.71 6.37
C PRO A 175 -4.37 0.43 5.55
N SER A 176 -3.48 0.10 4.61
CA SER A 176 -3.54 -1.17 3.87
C SER A 176 -3.56 -2.39 4.82
N ALA A 177 -4.27 -3.46 4.47
CA ALA A 177 -4.50 -4.62 5.36
C ALA A 177 -3.41 -5.71 5.32
N ASN A 178 -2.14 -5.31 5.33
CA ASN A 178 -0.97 -6.21 5.34
C ASN A 178 -0.11 -6.02 6.59
N ARG A 179 0.77 -6.97 6.88
CA ARG A 179 1.87 -6.77 7.82
C ARG A 179 2.82 -5.69 7.31
N SER A 180 3.36 -4.85 8.20
CA SER A 180 4.26 -3.76 7.82
C SER A 180 5.43 -4.28 6.99
N GLY A 181 5.79 -3.56 5.92
CA GLY A 181 6.82 -3.95 4.95
C GLY A 181 6.32 -4.79 3.77
N ARG A 182 5.31 -5.68 3.96
CA ARG A 182 4.81 -6.57 2.90
C ARG A 182 4.05 -5.85 1.77
N PRO A 183 3.89 -6.47 0.58
CA PRO A 183 3.05 -5.94 -0.49
C PRO A 183 1.61 -5.66 -0.02
N SER A 184 1.00 -4.58 -0.50
CA SER A 184 -0.38 -4.24 -0.13
C SER A 184 -1.36 -5.33 -0.65
N PRO A 185 -2.43 -5.65 0.10
CA PRO A 185 -3.35 -6.72 -0.26
C PRO A 185 -4.40 -6.23 -1.25
N THR A 186 -4.53 -6.91 -2.38
CA THR A 186 -5.59 -6.69 -3.39
C THR A 186 -6.69 -7.76 -3.37
N LEU A 187 -6.57 -8.77 -2.50
CA LEU A 187 -7.52 -9.88 -2.33
C LEU A 187 -7.72 -10.15 -0.84
N ALA A 188 -8.88 -10.71 -0.46
CA ALA A 188 -9.13 -11.15 0.92
C ALA A 188 -8.14 -12.25 1.36
N SER A 189 -7.72 -13.14 0.44
CA SER A 189 -6.69 -14.16 0.71
C SER A 189 -5.36 -13.55 1.14
N HIS A 190 -4.94 -12.44 0.52
CA HIS A 190 -3.74 -11.70 0.92
C HIS A 190 -3.83 -11.15 2.35
N VAL A 191 -5.04 -10.71 2.75
CA VAL A 191 -5.30 -10.24 4.11
C VAL A 191 -5.21 -11.40 5.11
N LEU A 192 -5.83 -12.53 4.79
CA LEU A 192 -5.82 -13.71 5.64
C LEU A 192 -4.41 -14.26 5.86
N GLU A 193 -3.58 -14.29 4.80
CA GLU A 193 -2.17 -14.70 4.89
C GLU A 193 -1.39 -13.87 5.92
N ASP A 194 -1.66 -12.56 5.97
CA ASP A 194 -0.89 -11.61 6.78
C ASP A 194 -1.46 -11.42 8.19
N LEU A 195 -2.78 -11.43 8.35
CA LEU A 195 -3.47 -10.86 9.52
C LEU A 195 -4.45 -11.82 10.20
N SER A 196 -4.68 -13.02 9.67
CA SER A 196 -5.58 -13.98 10.31
C SER A 196 -5.11 -14.31 11.74
N GLY A 197 -6.04 -14.25 12.70
CA GLY A 197 -5.78 -14.39 14.13
C GLY A 197 -5.31 -13.11 14.85
N TYR A 198 -5.06 -12.01 14.12
CA TYR A 198 -4.66 -10.72 14.68
C TYR A 198 -5.72 -9.62 14.56
N ILE A 199 -6.76 -9.85 13.74
CA ILE A 199 -7.82 -8.87 13.46
C ILE A 199 -9.20 -9.49 13.71
N GLY A 200 -10.20 -8.63 13.93
CA GLY A 200 -11.57 -9.05 14.25
C GLY A 200 -12.26 -9.77 13.09
N GLY A 201 -12.17 -9.24 11.87
CA GLY A 201 -12.74 -9.92 10.71
C GLY A 201 -12.29 -9.38 9.34
N VAL A 202 -12.68 -10.09 8.29
CA VAL A 202 -12.43 -9.76 6.88
C VAL A 202 -13.76 -9.82 6.14
N LEU A 203 -14.15 -8.69 5.53
CA LEU A 203 -15.19 -8.64 4.51
C LEU A 203 -14.56 -8.90 3.15
N ASP A 204 -14.89 -10.02 2.52
CA ASP A 204 -14.47 -10.34 1.15
C ASP A 204 -15.51 -9.83 0.15
N GLY A 205 -15.15 -8.77 -0.56
CA GLY A 205 -15.92 -8.23 -1.68
C GLY A 205 -15.22 -8.41 -3.02
N GLY A 206 -14.37 -9.42 -3.16
CA GLY A 206 -13.63 -9.68 -4.40
C GLY A 206 -12.33 -8.88 -4.52
N ALA A 207 -11.78 -8.82 -5.73
CA ALA A 207 -10.51 -8.14 -5.98
C ALA A 207 -10.64 -6.61 -5.91
N ALA A 208 -9.61 -5.95 -5.39
CA ALA A 208 -9.49 -4.51 -5.45
C ALA A 208 -9.37 -4.02 -6.91
N GLY A 209 -9.88 -2.82 -7.18
CA GLY A 209 -10.01 -2.28 -8.55
C GLY A 209 -8.70 -1.85 -9.20
N VAL A 210 -8.09 -0.77 -8.74
CA VAL A 210 -6.88 -0.10 -9.26
C VAL A 210 -5.60 -0.85 -8.92
N GLY A 211 -5.53 -1.49 -7.74
CA GLY A 211 -4.36 -2.24 -7.27
C GLY A 211 -3.16 -1.41 -6.77
N LEU A 212 -3.26 -0.08 -6.80
CA LEU A 212 -2.34 0.84 -6.11
C LEU A 212 -3.09 1.62 -5.05
N GLU A 213 -2.41 2.15 -4.03
CA GLU A 213 -3.06 3.03 -3.06
C GLU A 213 -3.46 4.38 -3.67
N SER A 214 -4.31 5.12 -2.95
CA SER A 214 -4.74 6.46 -3.32
C SER A 214 -3.57 7.42 -3.52
N THR A 215 -3.74 8.34 -4.45
CA THR A 215 -2.90 9.54 -4.55
C THR A 215 -3.16 10.39 -3.32
N VAL A 216 -2.10 10.80 -2.63
CA VAL A 216 -2.19 11.66 -1.44
C VAL A 216 -1.65 13.03 -1.79
N VAL A 217 -2.46 14.07 -1.60
CA VAL A 217 -2.06 15.44 -1.89
C VAL A 217 -2.36 16.36 -0.71
N GLN A 218 -1.60 17.45 -0.64
CA GLN A 218 -1.84 18.57 0.25
C GLN A 218 -1.95 19.84 -0.58
N VAL A 219 -3.01 20.61 -0.36
CA VAL A 219 -3.17 21.93 -0.98
C VAL A 219 -2.54 22.97 -0.08
N GLN A 220 -1.62 23.77 -0.62
CA GLN A 220 -0.93 24.85 0.09
C GLN A 220 -1.81 26.12 0.16
N PRO A 221 -1.49 27.07 1.05
CA PRO A 221 -2.26 28.32 1.18
C PRO A 221 -2.32 29.17 -0.09
N ASP A 222 -1.36 29.04 -1.01
CA ASP A 222 -1.33 29.74 -2.30
C ASP A 222 -2.13 29.02 -3.39
N GLY A 223 -2.74 27.87 -3.07
CA GLY A 223 -3.50 27.03 -4.00
C GLY A 223 -2.67 26.02 -4.77
N SER A 224 -1.34 25.97 -4.59
CA SER A 224 -0.51 24.92 -5.17
C SER A 224 -0.80 23.55 -4.52
N VAL A 225 -0.63 22.48 -5.29
CA VAL A 225 -0.93 21.10 -4.88
C VAL A 225 0.36 20.31 -4.78
N SER A 226 0.74 19.90 -3.57
CA SER A 226 1.89 19.02 -3.36
C SER A 226 1.46 17.56 -3.40
N ILE A 227 2.06 16.75 -4.28
CA ILE A 227 1.82 15.30 -4.32
C ILE A 227 2.71 14.63 -3.27
N LEU A 228 2.12 14.26 -2.14
CA LEU A 228 2.82 13.55 -1.07
C LEU A 228 2.99 12.06 -1.40
N ARG A 229 2.08 11.47 -2.15
CA ARG A 229 2.21 10.09 -2.63
C ARG A 229 1.53 9.92 -3.99
N PRO A 230 2.24 9.47 -5.03
CA PRO A 230 1.61 9.14 -6.31
C PRO A 230 0.75 7.88 -6.17
N GLY A 231 -0.37 7.83 -6.89
CA GLY A 231 -1.35 6.74 -6.81
C GLY A 231 -2.28 6.75 -8.03
N GLY A 232 -3.53 6.33 -7.85
CA GLY A 232 -4.50 6.19 -8.95
C GLY A 232 -4.89 7.47 -9.69
N ILE A 233 -4.67 8.66 -9.11
CA ILE A 233 -4.84 9.96 -9.77
C ILE A 233 -3.46 10.53 -10.13
N THR A 234 -3.26 10.82 -11.41
CA THR A 234 -1.99 11.31 -11.99
C THR A 234 -1.77 12.80 -11.76
N ALA A 235 -0.52 13.27 -11.90
CA ALA A 235 -0.19 14.70 -11.76
C ALA A 235 -0.87 15.56 -12.84
N GLU A 236 -1.03 15.01 -14.05
CA GLU A 236 -1.72 15.64 -15.17
C GLU A 236 -3.21 15.81 -14.87
N GLN A 237 -3.85 14.78 -14.30
CA GLN A 237 -5.24 14.83 -13.84
C GLN A 237 -5.45 15.86 -12.73
N LEU A 238 -4.53 15.94 -11.77
CA LEU A 238 -4.58 16.96 -10.71
C LEU A 238 -4.43 18.37 -11.29
N SER A 239 -3.50 18.56 -12.22
CA SER A 239 -3.25 19.85 -12.89
C SER A 239 -4.44 20.31 -13.72
N ALA A 240 -5.17 19.38 -14.35
CA ALA A 240 -6.36 19.69 -15.12
C ALA A 240 -7.49 20.33 -14.28
N VAL A 241 -7.54 20.03 -12.98
CA VAL A 241 -8.54 20.57 -12.04
C VAL A 241 -8.00 21.81 -11.32
N SER A 242 -6.74 21.76 -10.88
CA SER A 242 -6.12 22.82 -10.04
C SER A 242 -5.44 23.95 -10.82
N GLY A 243 -5.31 23.81 -12.14
CA GLY A 243 -4.63 24.77 -13.01
C GLY A 243 -3.22 24.34 -13.42
N ALA A 244 -2.77 24.79 -14.59
CA ALA A 244 -1.43 24.44 -15.08
C ALA A 244 -0.33 25.09 -14.22
N GLY A 245 0.69 24.29 -13.85
CA GLY A 245 1.85 24.76 -13.09
C GLY A 245 1.63 24.92 -11.58
N THR A 246 0.49 24.47 -11.05
CA THR A 246 0.18 24.51 -9.61
C THR A 246 0.55 23.21 -8.89
N VAL A 247 0.82 22.13 -9.63
CA VAL A 247 1.16 20.83 -9.05
C VAL A 247 2.68 20.70 -8.89
N ASP A 248 3.13 20.51 -7.66
CA ASP A 248 4.51 20.22 -7.32
C ASP A 248 4.68 18.70 -7.12
N ASN A 249 5.45 18.08 -8.02
CA ASN A 249 5.74 16.65 -8.01
C ASN A 249 7.11 16.32 -7.38
N THR A 250 7.88 17.31 -6.93
CA THR A 250 9.25 17.10 -6.43
C THR A 250 9.32 16.19 -5.21
N SER A 251 8.28 16.14 -4.38
CA SER A 251 8.20 15.25 -3.21
C SER A 251 7.87 13.79 -3.57
N ALA A 252 7.20 13.54 -4.70
CA ALA A 252 6.97 12.20 -5.24
C ALA A 252 8.19 11.66 -6.01
N GLU A 253 8.96 12.55 -6.64
CA GLU A 253 10.17 12.29 -7.42
C GLU A 253 11.44 12.16 -6.58
N ALA A 254 11.40 12.41 -5.27
CA ALA A 254 12.55 12.28 -4.36
C ALA A 254 13.09 10.84 -4.21
N LEU A 255 12.62 9.89 -5.01
CA LEU A 255 13.33 8.63 -5.23
C LEU A 255 14.57 8.94 -6.07
N ASP A 256 15.71 8.98 -5.40
CA ASP A 256 17.00 9.03 -6.06
C ASP A 256 17.17 7.76 -6.92
N PHE A 257 16.89 7.88 -8.22
CA PHE A 257 17.07 6.83 -9.22
C PHE A 257 18.53 6.69 -9.64
N THR A 258 19.49 7.19 -8.85
CA THR A 258 20.90 6.89 -9.15
C THR A 258 21.17 5.40 -8.96
N PRO A 259 21.84 4.74 -9.93
CA PRO A 259 22.19 3.34 -9.81
C PRO A 259 23.01 3.08 -8.54
N LYS A 260 22.51 2.21 -7.66
CA LYS A 260 23.27 1.70 -6.53
C LYS A 260 23.90 0.37 -6.94
N SER A 261 25.14 0.13 -6.51
CA SER A 261 25.89 -1.09 -6.85
C SER A 261 25.01 -2.34 -6.78
N ALA A 262 25.12 -3.19 -7.81
CA ALA A 262 24.44 -4.49 -7.88
C ALA A 262 24.68 -5.32 -6.59
N ALA A 263 23.70 -6.15 -6.22
CA ALA A 263 23.72 -6.97 -5.00
C ALA A 263 25.03 -7.75 -4.78
N PRO A 264 25.38 -8.03 -3.51
CA PRO A 264 26.54 -8.85 -3.18
C PRO A 264 26.30 -10.29 -3.66
N VAL A 265 26.98 -10.66 -4.73
CA VAL A 265 27.08 -12.06 -5.16
C VAL A 265 28.25 -12.69 -4.39
N SER A 266 27.98 -13.27 -3.22
CA SER A 266 29.00 -13.99 -2.42
C SER A 266 28.62 -15.46 -2.25
N PRO A 267 29.57 -16.41 -2.40
CA PRO A 267 29.28 -17.83 -2.33
C PRO A 267 29.30 -18.37 -0.90
N GLY A 268 28.26 -19.15 -0.55
CA GLY A 268 28.32 -20.32 0.35
C GLY A 268 28.60 -20.11 1.84
N THR A 269 27.54 -20.13 2.65
CA THR A 269 27.20 -21.09 3.73
C THR A 269 26.21 -20.41 4.66
N ALA A 270 24.92 -20.73 4.50
CA ALA A 270 23.90 -20.34 5.47
C ALA A 270 24.07 -21.23 6.71
N ASP A 271 24.88 -20.78 7.67
CA ASP A 271 24.71 -21.21 9.06
C ASP A 271 23.42 -20.57 9.58
N LEU A 272 22.39 -21.40 9.69
CA LEU A 272 21.16 -21.10 10.42
C LEU A 272 21.47 -21.07 11.92
N ASN A 273 22.14 -20.02 12.40
CA ASN A 273 22.18 -19.56 13.79
C ASN A 273 23.09 -18.31 13.89
N ALA A 274 22.51 -17.13 13.67
CA ALA A 274 23.08 -15.87 14.11
C ALA A 274 21.94 -14.88 14.37
N ALA A 275 21.16 -15.17 15.42
CA ALA A 275 20.60 -14.12 16.25
C ALA A 275 21.74 -13.57 17.12
N ASP A 276 21.66 -12.27 17.44
CA ASP A 276 22.58 -11.50 18.28
C ASP A 276 23.82 -10.93 17.57
N GLY A 277 23.65 -9.75 16.95
CA GLY A 277 24.73 -8.90 16.47
C GLY A 277 24.27 -7.44 16.43
N GLU A 278 24.76 -6.64 17.37
CA GLU A 278 24.54 -5.19 17.47
C GLU A 278 24.81 -4.47 16.13
N PHE A 279 23.80 -3.75 15.63
CA PHE A 279 24.02 -2.74 14.59
C PHE A 279 24.90 -1.62 15.17
N PRO A 280 26.00 -1.20 14.53
CA PRO A 280 26.74 -0.04 14.99
C PRO A 280 25.84 1.19 14.85
N ALA A 281 25.64 1.89 15.96
CA ALA A 281 24.97 3.18 16.00
C ALA A 281 25.74 4.20 15.15
N SER A 282 25.37 4.31 13.88
CA SER A 282 25.72 5.46 13.05
C SER A 282 24.72 6.56 13.34
N ALA A 283 25.17 7.58 14.07
CA ALA A 283 24.47 8.84 14.25
C ALA A 283 24.34 9.56 12.89
N ALA A 284 23.36 9.15 12.10
CA ALA A 284 22.84 9.93 11.00
C ALA A 284 21.99 11.06 11.59
N THR A 285 22.35 12.29 11.26
CA THR A 285 21.60 13.47 11.66
C THR A 285 20.18 13.40 11.08
N ASP A 286 19.18 13.39 11.97
CA ASP A 286 17.76 13.52 11.65
C ASP A 286 17.54 14.82 10.87
N LYS A 287 17.52 14.72 9.53
CA LYS A 287 17.18 15.80 8.61
C LYS A 287 15.97 15.47 7.73
N ASN A 288 15.22 14.41 8.03
CA ASN A 288 14.00 14.09 7.30
C ASN A 288 12.77 14.50 8.14
N PRO A 289 11.88 15.38 7.64
CA PRO A 289 10.69 15.78 8.37
C PRO A 289 9.78 14.57 8.65
N ALA A 290 9.02 14.63 9.75
CA ALA A 290 8.06 13.58 10.11
C ALA A 290 7.10 13.28 8.94
N PRO A 291 6.75 12.00 8.70
CA PRO A 291 5.95 11.63 7.54
C PRO A 291 4.54 12.21 7.66
N ARG A 292 4.15 13.02 6.67
CA ARG A 292 2.81 13.62 6.60
C ARG A 292 1.75 12.69 6.01
N ALA A 293 2.18 11.58 5.40
CA ALA A 293 1.32 10.60 4.75
C ALA A 293 1.91 9.18 4.84
N PRO A 294 1.07 8.13 4.78
CA PRO A 294 1.55 6.75 4.77
C PRO A 294 2.44 6.44 3.56
N GLY A 295 3.55 5.73 3.80
CA GLY A 295 4.41 5.16 2.75
C GLY A 295 5.62 6.03 2.36
N MET A 296 6.01 6.99 3.21
CA MET A 296 7.08 7.96 2.91
C MET A 296 8.48 7.63 3.48
N LYS A 297 8.57 6.83 4.56
CA LYS A 297 9.80 6.76 5.39
C LYS A 297 10.53 5.40 5.36
N TYR A 298 9.86 4.30 5.06
CA TYR A 298 10.39 2.93 5.22
C TYR A 298 10.39 2.15 3.90
N THR A 299 11.19 1.07 3.84
CA THR A 299 11.00 0.04 2.80
C THR A 299 9.57 -0.49 2.93
N HIS A 300 8.79 -0.29 1.88
CA HIS A 300 7.40 -0.67 1.80
C HIS A 300 7.23 -1.51 0.54
N TYR A 301 6.31 -2.47 0.60
CA TYR A 301 5.93 -3.32 -0.53
C TYR A 301 6.95 -4.39 -0.93
N ALA A 302 7.99 -4.61 -0.13
CA ALA A 302 9.04 -5.54 -0.49
C ALA A 302 8.53 -6.99 -0.42
N PRO A 303 8.78 -7.81 -1.47
CA PRO A 303 8.71 -9.26 -1.32
C PRO A 303 9.77 -9.72 -0.29
N ARG A 304 9.70 -10.99 0.13
CA ARG A 304 10.66 -11.62 1.04
C ARG A 304 12.05 -11.74 0.41
N GLY A 305 12.08 -12.06 -0.88
CA GLY A 305 13.32 -12.11 -1.66
C GLY A 305 13.90 -10.71 -1.92
N TRP A 306 15.20 -10.67 -2.24
CA TRP A 306 15.83 -9.45 -2.71
C TRP A 306 15.24 -9.06 -4.08
N LEU A 307 14.90 -7.77 -4.25
CA LEU A 307 14.36 -7.22 -5.49
C LEU A 307 15.29 -6.11 -6.01
N GLY A 308 15.65 -6.17 -7.29
CA GLY A 308 16.31 -5.09 -8.01
C GLY A 308 15.51 -4.66 -9.24
N VAL A 309 15.49 -3.35 -9.52
CA VAL A 309 14.88 -2.80 -10.74
C VAL A 309 15.97 -2.63 -11.80
N VAL A 310 15.75 -3.10 -13.01
CA VAL A 310 16.67 -2.96 -14.14
C VAL A 310 16.13 -1.90 -15.10
N ASP A 311 16.93 -0.87 -15.35
CA ASP A 311 16.63 0.23 -16.28
C ASP A 311 17.77 0.39 -17.29
N GLY A 312 17.47 0.91 -18.47
CA GLY A 312 18.47 1.06 -19.51
C GLY A 312 17.96 1.71 -20.79
N SER A 313 18.88 1.99 -21.71
CA SER A 313 18.59 2.77 -22.93
C SER A 313 17.67 2.07 -23.93
N SER A 314 17.48 0.75 -23.82
CA SER A 314 16.56 -0.02 -24.68
C SER A 314 16.07 -1.29 -23.98
N PRO A 315 14.86 -1.78 -24.34
CA PRO A 315 14.33 -3.03 -23.82
C PRO A 315 15.26 -4.24 -23.99
N LEU A 316 15.96 -4.33 -25.13
CA LEU A 316 16.89 -5.43 -25.40
C LEU A 316 18.04 -5.45 -24.40
N ARG A 317 18.62 -4.29 -24.07
CA ARG A 317 19.70 -4.20 -23.07
C ARG A 317 19.22 -4.56 -21.68
N VAL A 318 18.03 -4.08 -21.29
CA VAL A 318 17.39 -4.45 -20.02
C VAL A 318 17.23 -5.97 -19.95
N ALA A 319 16.68 -6.60 -21.00
CA ALA A 319 16.49 -8.04 -21.06
C ALA A 319 17.81 -8.82 -21.01
N GLU A 320 18.81 -8.43 -21.79
CA GLU A 320 20.15 -9.06 -21.78
C GLU A 320 20.80 -8.96 -20.40
N ARG A 321 20.73 -7.79 -19.77
CA ARG A 321 21.31 -7.55 -18.45
C ARG A 321 20.58 -8.35 -17.37
N ALA A 322 19.25 -8.31 -17.36
CA ALA A 322 18.44 -9.05 -16.41
C ALA A 322 18.65 -10.57 -16.57
N ALA A 323 18.61 -11.10 -17.80
CA ALA A 323 18.84 -12.52 -18.07
C ALA A 323 20.22 -12.99 -17.60
N SER A 324 21.27 -12.19 -17.83
CA SER A 324 22.62 -12.50 -17.36
C SER A 324 22.70 -12.56 -15.83
N LEU A 325 22.08 -11.62 -15.12
CA LEU A 325 22.06 -11.58 -13.67
C LEU A 325 21.23 -12.73 -13.07
N LEU A 326 20.08 -13.05 -13.65
CA LEU A 326 19.23 -14.18 -13.23
C LEU A 326 19.96 -15.51 -13.43
N GLN A 327 20.65 -15.70 -14.55
CA GLN A 327 21.44 -16.90 -14.79
C GLN A 327 22.56 -17.04 -13.74
N ALA A 328 23.27 -15.96 -13.42
CA ALA A 328 24.29 -15.98 -12.38
C ALA A 328 23.71 -16.31 -10.99
N ALA A 329 22.57 -15.71 -10.62
CA ALA A 329 21.88 -16.01 -9.36
C ALA A 329 21.43 -17.48 -9.29
N GLN A 330 20.87 -18.02 -10.37
CA GLN A 330 20.47 -19.42 -10.46
C GLN A 330 21.67 -20.38 -10.30
N LEU A 331 22.82 -20.06 -10.89
CA LEU A 331 24.05 -20.84 -10.72
C LEU A 331 24.56 -20.83 -9.27
N ASN A 332 24.21 -19.82 -8.48
CA ASN A 332 24.51 -19.72 -7.06
C ASN A 332 23.44 -20.39 -6.16
N GLY A 333 22.43 -21.02 -6.75
CA GLY A 333 21.38 -21.74 -6.01
C GLY A 333 20.20 -20.87 -5.57
N GLU A 334 20.11 -19.62 -6.07
CA GLU A 334 18.96 -18.75 -5.80
C GLU A 334 17.71 -19.21 -6.57
N ILE A 335 16.54 -19.04 -5.96
CA ILE A 335 15.26 -19.18 -6.67
C ILE A 335 14.96 -17.83 -7.32
N THR A 336 14.99 -17.80 -8.65
CA THR A 336 14.93 -16.55 -9.40
C THR A 336 13.51 -16.14 -9.77
N GLY A 337 13.21 -14.85 -9.64
CA GLY A 337 11.99 -14.20 -10.09
C GLY A 337 12.26 -13.15 -11.17
N LEU A 338 11.42 -13.08 -12.19
CA LEU A 338 11.45 -12.03 -13.20
C LEU A 338 10.07 -11.39 -13.35
N LEU A 339 10.00 -10.07 -13.19
CA LEU A 339 8.84 -9.24 -13.45
C LEU A 339 9.07 -8.39 -14.71
N LEU A 340 8.22 -8.54 -15.71
CA LEU A 340 8.39 -7.92 -17.03
C LEU A 340 7.07 -7.42 -17.62
N PHE A 341 7.12 -6.84 -18.82
CA PHE A 341 5.97 -6.47 -19.63
C PHE A 341 5.79 -7.38 -20.86
N ASP A 342 4.56 -7.52 -21.34
CA ASP A 342 4.20 -8.47 -22.41
C ASP A 342 5.04 -8.29 -23.68
N GLU A 343 5.32 -7.04 -24.04
CA GLU A 343 6.11 -6.68 -25.23
C GLU A 343 7.55 -7.22 -25.16
N HIS A 344 8.07 -7.42 -23.95
CA HIS A 344 9.46 -7.80 -23.73
C HIS A 344 9.66 -9.31 -23.55
N ILE A 345 8.58 -10.10 -23.42
CA ILE A 345 8.66 -11.57 -23.24
C ILE A 345 9.57 -12.22 -24.27
N ALA A 346 9.45 -11.82 -25.54
CA ALA A 346 10.21 -12.39 -26.65
C ALA A 346 11.71 -12.01 -26.65
N LEU A 347 12.12 -11.04 -25.83
CA LEU A 347 13.51 -10.60 -25.70
C LEU A 347 14.31 -11.50 -24.73
N TYR A 348 13.64 -12.28 -23.89
CA TYR A 348 14.27 -13.19 -22.94
C TYR A 348 14.48 -14.59 -23.52
N PRO A 349 15.49 -15.35 -23.03
CA PRO A 349 15.61 -16.77 -23.34
C PRO A 349 14.41 -17.56 -22.81
N ALA A 350 14.19 -18.76 -23.34
CA ALA A 350 13.17 -19.67 -22.81
C ALA A 350 13.49 -20.02 -21.34
N ALA A 351 12.53 -19.77 -20.45
CA ALA A 351 12.66 -19.92 -18.99
C ALA A 351 13.82 -19.09 -18.37
N PRO A 352 13.74 -17.75 -18.39
CA PRO A 352 14.79 -16.87 -17.87
C PRO A 352 14.92 -16.87 -16.34
N ALA A 353 13.89 -17.34 -15.64
CA ALA A 353 13.83 -17.44 -14.18
C ALA A 353 12.91 -18.59 -13.75
N ALA A 354 13.01 -19.01 -12.49
CA ALA A 354 12.14 -20.04 -11.92
C ALA A 354 10.66 -19.59 -11.83
N CYS A 355 10.44 -18.30 -11.58
CA CYS A 355 9.12 -17.68 -11.63
C CYS A 355 9.16 -16.45 -12.54
N VAL A 356 8.33 -16.41 -13.57
CA VAL A 356 8.18 -15.25 -14.45
C VAL A 356 6.74 -14.75 -14.34
N THR A 357 6.58 -13.45 -14.10
CA THR A 357 5.28 -12.78 -14.04
C THR A 357 5.28 -11.57 -14.96
N SER A 358 4.20 -11.40 -15.73
CA SER A 358 3.96 -10.19 -16.51
C SER A 358 3.10 -9.20 -15.73
N LEU A 359 3.39 -7.90 -15.87
CA LEU A 359 2.51 -6.82 -15.44
C LEU A 359 1.44 -6.47 -16.49
N GLY A 360 1.45 -7.12 -17.65
CA GLY A 360 0.59 -6.81 -18.79
C GLY A 360 1.31 -5.93 -19.80
N SER A 361 0.53 -5.26 -20.65
CA SER A 361 1.04 -4.39 -21.72
C SER A 361 1.52 -3.04 -21.19
N LEU A 362 2.63 -2.54 -21.73
CA LEU A 362 3.11 -1.17 -21.50
C LEU A 362 2.11 -0.09 -21.93
N ASP A 363 1.24 -0.40 -22.91
CA ASP A 363 0.18 0.50 -23.36
C ASP A 363 -1.04 0.51 -22.42
N SER A 364 -1.04 -0.34 -21.38
CA SER A 364 -2.13 -0.48 -20.40
C SER A 364 -1.63 -0.36 -18.96
N PRO A 365 -1.14 0.82 -18.51
CA PRO A 365 -0.56 1.00 -17.18
C PRO A 365 -1.54 0.71 -16.03
N GLU A 366 -2.85 0.79 -16.26
CA GLU A 366 -3.89 0.37 -15.31
C GLU A 366 -3.85 -1.14 -15.04
N GLU A 367 -3.47 -1.96 -16.02
CA GLU A 367 -3.27 -3.40 -15.81
C GLU A 367 -2.02 -3.67 -14.98
N ALA A 368 -0.93 -2.97 -15.28
CA ALA A 368 0.31 -3.08 -14.51
C ALA A 368 0.11 -2.66 -13.05
N ALA A 369 -0.64 -1.58 -12.80
CA ALA A 369 -1.05 -1.15 -11.46
C ALA A 369 -1.82 -2.25 -10.70
N ARG A 370 -2.78 -2.91 -11.37
CA ARG A 370 -3.59 -4.00 -10.80
C ARG A 370 -2.77 -5.23 -10.47
N SER A 371 -1.84 -5.57 -11.34
CA SER A 371 -1.06 -6.82 -11.27
C SER A 371 0.13 -6.72 -10.32
N LEU A 372 0.65 -5.52 -10.03
CA LEU A 372 1.92 -5.33 -9.33
C LEU A 372 2.00 -6.08 -7.99
N TYR A 373 1.08 -5.84 -7.05
CA TYR A 373 1.19 -6.47 -5.73
C TYR A 373 0.92 -7.97 -5.76
N ALA A 374 0.03 -8.43 -6.66
CA ALA A 374 -0.21 -9.86 -6.85
C ALA A 374 1.05 -10.55 -7.39
N ALA A 375 1.76 -9.92 -8.33
CA ALA A 375 3.03 -10.42 -8.85
C ALA A 375 4.10 -10.51 -7.75
N LEU A 376 4.22 -9.47 -6.91
CA LEU A 376 5.17 -9.48 -5.79
C LEU A 376 4.86 -10.59 -4.77
N ARG A 377 3.58 -10.84 -4.47
CA ARG A 377 3.18 -11.96 -3.61
C ARG A 377 3.40 -13.33 -4.25
N ARG A 378 3.20 -13.45 -5.56
CA ARG A 378 3.50 -14.68 -6.30
C ARG A 378 4.98 -15.07 -6.23
N PHE A 379 5.89 -14.09 -6.14
CA PHE A 379 7.30 -14.39 -5.89
C PHE A 379 7.54 -14.96 -4.49
N ASP A 380 6.85 -14.45 -3.46
CA ASP A 380 6.91 -15.03 -2.10
C ASP A 380 6.40 -16.47 -2.08
N GLU A 381 5.27 -16.73 -2.76
CA GLU A 381 4.69 -18.08 -2.89
C GLU A 381 5.60 -19.05 -3.64
N ALA A 382 6.28 -18.56 -4.68
CA ALA A 382 7.28 -19.32 -5.42
C ALA A 382 8.59 -19.52 -4.64
N GLY A 383 8.74 -18.90 -3.47
CA GLY A 383 9.97 -18.93 -2.69
C GLY A 383 11.14 -18.21 -3.35
N ALA A 384 10.87 -17.25 -4.25
CA ALA A 384 11.91 -16.51 -4.96
C ALA A 384 12.75 -15.68 -3.98
N THR A 385 14.06 -15.87 -4.04
CA THR A 385 15.06 -15.21 -3.19
C THR A 385 15.80 -14.09 -3.92
N TYR A 386 15.86 -14.16 -5.25
CA TYR A 386 16.48 -13.14 -6.11
C TYR A 386 15.53 -12.76 -7.25
N ILE A 387 15.00 -11.53 -7.20
CA ILE A 387 13.96 -11.04 -8.11
C ILE A 387 14.51 -9.84 -8.88
N LEU A 388 14.33 -9.84 -10.20
CA LEU A 388 14.55 -8.66 -11.02
C LEU A 388 13.23 -8.20 -11.62
N ALA A 389 13.04 -6.88 -11.65
CA ALA A 389 11.90 -6.25 -12.31
C ALA A 389 12.38 -5.25 -13.36
N GLU A 390 11.70 -5.19 -14.49
CA GLU A 390 11.91 -4.15 -15.48
C GLU A 390 11.39 -2.80 -14.97
N ALA A 391 12.15 -1.74 -15.24
CA ALA A 391 11.64 -0.38 -15.12
C ALA A 391 10.55 -0.12 -16.19
N CYS A 392 9.66 0.82 -15.89
CA CYS A 392 8.67 1.31 -16.85
C CYS A 392 8.70 2.84 -16.96
N PRO A 393 8.12 3.42 -18.03
CA PRO A 393 8.05 4.86 -18.19
C PRO A 393 7.40 5.55 -16.97
N VAL A 394 8.02 6.62 -16.46
CA VAL A 394 7.54 7.35 -15.28
C VAL A 394 6.47 8.41 -15.61
N THR A 395 5.66 8.17 -16.64
CA THR A 395 4.59 9.09 -17.08
C THR A 395 3.22 8.59 -16.63
N GLY A 396 2.32 9.49 -16.24
CA GLY A 396 0.98 9.13 -15.79
C GLY A 396 1.01 8.12 -14.63
N LEU A 397 0.28 7.00 -14.76
CA LEU A 397 0.27 5.94 -13.76
C LEU A 397 1.62 5.22 -13.59
N GLY A 398 2.48 5.24 -14.61
CA GLY A 398 3.81 4.64 -14.55
C GLY A 398 4.69 5.26 -13.45
N ALA A 399 4.50 6.54 -13.13
CA ALA A 399 5.14 7.18 -11.99
C ALA A 399 4.76 6.52 -10.65
N ALA A 400 3.49 6.15 -10.47
CA ALA A 400 3.02 5.48 -9.27
C ALA A 400 3.55 4.04 -9.19
N ILE A 401 3.54 3.31 -10.31
CA ILE A 401 4.07 1.94 -10.43
C ILE A 401 5.57 1.93 -10.08
N MET A 402 6.37 2.79 -10.72
CA MET A 402 7.80 2.91 -10.42
C MET A 402 8.06 3.34 -8.98
N ASN A 403 7.23 4.23 -8.42
CA ASN A 403 7.35 4.60 -7.00
C ASN A 403 7.20 3.38 -6.08
N ARG A 404 6.25 2.48 -6.36
CA ARG A 404 6.05 1.25 -5.58
C ARG A 404 7.17 0.26 -5.81
N LEU A 405 7.59 0.07 -7.05
CA LEU A 405 8.63 -0.88 -7.41
C LEU A 405 9.98 -0.50 -6.79
N MET A 406 10.36 0.77 -6.86
CA MET A 406 11.61 1.25 -6.23
C MET A 406 11.57 1.16 -4.70
N LYS A 407 10.41 1.39 -4.08
CA LYS A 407 10.25 1.19 -2.62
C LYS A 407 10.36 -0.29 -2.25
N ALA A 408 9.77 -1.18 -3.05
CA ALA A 408 9.89 -2.62 -2.86
C ALA A 408 11.34 -3.09 -3.02
N ALA A 409 12.08 -2.49 -3.96
CA ALA A 409 13.49 -2.77 -4.21
C ALA A 409 14.46 -2.09 -3.22
N GLY A 410 13.97 -1.40 -2.18
CA GLY A 410 14.82 -0.67 -1.24
C GLY A 410 15.66 0.44 -1.91
N GLY A 411 15.22 0.95 -3.05
CA GLY A 411 15.95 1.93 -3.87
C GLY A 411 17.03 1.32 -4.76
N THR A 412 17.06 0.00 -4.96
CA THR A 412 18.04 -0.64 -5.86
C THR A 412 17.63 -0.52 -7.32
N LEU A 413 18.34 0.35 -8.04
CA LEU A 413 18.29 0.46 -9.50
C LEU A 413 19.59 -0.07 -10.12
N ILE A 414 19.46 -0.88 -11.16
CA ILE A 414 20.53 -1.52 -11.91
C ILE A 414 20.51 -0.94 -13.31
N ASP A 415 21.60 -0.29 -13.69
CA ASP A 415 21.79 0.25 -15.04
C ASP A 415 22.21 -0.86 -16.02
N ALA A 416 21.48 -0.97 -17.14
CA ALA A 416 21.75 -1.84 -18.27
C ALA A 416 22.46 -1.12 -19.44
N GLY A 417 22.74 0.18 -19.30
CA GLY A 417 23.57 0.99 -20.19
C GLY A 417 22.87 1.60 -21.39
#